data_AF-A0A4S9ALK6-F1
#
_entry.id   AF-A0A4S9ALK6-F1
#
_cell.length_a   1.000
_cell.length_b   1.000
_cell.length_c   1.000
_cell.angle_alpha   90.00
_cell.angle_beta   90.00
_cell.angle_gamma   90.00
#
_symmetry.space_group_name_H-M   'P 1'
#
loop_
_entity.id
_entity.type
_entity.pdbx_description
1 polymer ?
#
loop_
_entity_poly.entity_id
_entity_poly.type
_entity_poly.pdbx_seq_one_letter_code
_entity_poly.pdbx_strand_id
1 'polypeptide(L)'
;MVAPDFHTYDRHWEDTAGDFRHFRCEICHAFFENDNNLQQHSKVHRQADIECPACYNMYTSYSNMVRHMETGCENASAELIRLRIAESMLGEHCLEISHYDIWNGDPQFDDNPYYCGECARRFGNLGSLVAHFEDNASCPVRVEDDLFQDILEVLSP
;
A
#
# COMPACT_ATOMS: atom_id res chain seq x y z
N MET A 1 0.12 5.23 -25.05
CA MET A 1 0.22 6.48 -24.26
C MET A 1 1.45 6.30 -23.38
N VAL A 2 2.45 7.16 -23.51
CA VAL A 2 3.72 7.04 -22.77
C VAL A 2 3.46 7.55 -21.35
N ALA A 3 3.79 6.77 -20.32
CA ALA A 3 3.68 7.22 -18.93
C ALA A 3 4.59 8.46 -18.73
N PRO A 4 4.18 9.47 -17.95
CA PRO A 4 5.04 10.61 -17.65
C PRO A 4 6.34 10.11 -16.99
N ASP A 5 7.49 10.57 -17.48
CA ASP A 5 8.77 10.27 -16.84
C ASP A 5 8.95 11.19 -15.64
N PHE A 6 8.91 10.61 -14.43
CA PHE A 6 9.01 11.37 -13.19
C PHE A 6 10.46 11.62 -12.76
N HIS A 7 11.45 11.08 -13.48
CA HIS A 7 12.88 11.26 -13.18
C HIS A 7 13.47 12.35 -14.07
N THR A 8 13.24 13.62 -13.71
CA THR A 8 13.90 14.72 -14.43
C THR A 8 14.87 15.49 -13.55
N TYR A 9 16.09 15.55 -14.06
CA TYR A 9 17.21 16.23 -13.45
C TYR A 9 17.45 17.54 -14.22
N ASP A 10 17.22 18.67 -13.56
CA ASP A 10 17.35 19.98 -14.20
C ASP A 10 18.73 20.60 -13.89
N ARG A 11 19.47 20.94 -14.95
CA ARG A 11 20.81 21.53 -14.88
C ARG A 11 20.83 23.05 -15.00
N HIS A 12 19.67 23.72 -15.04
CA HIS A 12 19.61 25.12 -15.43
C HIS A 12 19.44 26.07 -14.24
N TRP A 13 20.53 26.33 -13.52
CA TRP A 13 20.77 27.63 -12.87
C TRP A 13 22.25 27.81 -12.48
N GLU A 14 23.10 28.14 -13.44
CA GLU A 14 24.40 28.74 -13.13
C GLU A 14 24.14 30.22 -12.84
N ASP A 15 24.03 30.59 -11.56
CA ASP A 15 24.69 31.78 -11.04
C ASP A 15 24.45 31.97 -9.53
N THR A 16 25.58 32.15 -8.83
CA THR A 16 25.80 32.57 -7.44
C THR A 16 25.44 31.60 -6.30
N ALA A 17 26.51 31.01 -5.75
CA ALA A 17 26.64 30.35 -4.44
C ALA A 17 26.05 28.93 -4.28
N GLY A 18 26.83 27.92 -4.67
CA GLY A 18 26.67 26.53 -4.21
C GLY A 18 25.92 25.63 -5.20
N ASP A 19 26.68 24.75 -5.85
CA ASP A 19 26.23 23.70 -6.77
C ASP A 19 25.20 22.77 -6.11
N PHE A 20 23.91 23.03 -6.31
CA PHE A 20 22.85 22.08 -5.99
C PHE A 20 22.09 21.73 -7.28
N ARG A 21 22.42 20.55 -7.77
CA ARG A 21 21.70 19.78 -8.78
C ARG A 21 20.34 19.38 -8.19
N HIS A 22 19.24 19.97 -8.64
CA HIS A 22 17.91 19.68 -8.09
C HIS A 22 17.10 18.71 -8.96
N PHE A 23 16.31 17.87 -8.31
CA PHE A 23 15.35 16.99 -8.95
C PHE A 23 14.02 17.74 -9.07
N ARG A 24 13.48 17.89 -10.29
CA ARG A 24 12.32 18.75 -10.55
C ARG A 24 11.10 17.92 -10.95
N CYS A 25 9.94 18.25 -10.41
CA CYS A 25 8.67 17.66 -10.86
C CYS A 25 8.21 18.30 -12.18
N GLU A 26 7.92 17.51 -13.20
CA GLU A 26 7.44 18.05 -14.48
C GLU A 26 5.99 18.53 -14.44
N ILE A 27 5.21 18.10 -13.45
CA ILE A 27 3.78 18.44 -13.35
C ILE A 27 3.58 19.74 -12.59
N CYS A 28 4.19 19.89 -11.41
CA CYS A 28 4.03 21.09 -10.57
C CYS A 28 5.31 21.92 -10.43
N HIS A 29 6.43 21.48 -11.02
CA HIS A 29 7.69 22.23 -11.05
C HIS A 29 8.34 22.48 -9.69
N ALA A 30 7.93 21.72 -8.67
CA ALA A 30 8.58 21.68 -7.37
C ALA A 30 9.98 21.05 -7.47
N PHE A 31 10.91 21.55 -6.64
CA PHE A 31 12.28 21.07 -6.55
C PHE A 31 12.48 20.20 -5.31
N PHE A 32 13.28 19.16 -5.45
CA PHE A 32 13.61 18.19 -4.41
C PHE A 32 15.12 17.99 -4.32
N GLU A 33 15.57 17.69 -3.11
CA GLU A 33 16.99 17.51 -2.78
C GLU A 33 17.59 16.24 -3.42
N ASN A 34 16.77 15.21 -3.65
CA ASN A 34 17.21 13.95 -4.25
C ASN A 34 16.08 13.28 -5.05
N ASP A 35 16.49 12.30 -5.87
CA ASP A 35 15.60 11.51 -6.73
C ASP A 35 14.50 10.80 -5.95
N ASN A 36 14.84 10.19 -4.81
CA ASN A 36 13.87 9.47 -3.99
C ASN A 36 12.75 10.39 -3.50
N ASN A 37 13.07 11.62 -3.10
CA ASN A 37 12.07 12.60 -2.68
C ASN A 37 11.15 13.01 -3.84
N LEU A 38 11.69 13.18 -5.05
CA LEU A 38 10.90 13.43 -6.26
C LEU A 38 9.99 12.23 -6.59
N GLN A 39 10.49 11.00 -6.46
CA GLN A 39 9.73 9.77 -6.66
C GLN A 39 8.60 9.59 -5.64
N GLN A 40 8.82 9.94 -4.38
CA GLN A 40 7.72 9.94 -3.40
C GLN A 40 6.70 11.04 -3.70
N HIS A 41 7.17 12.22 -4.14
CA HIS A 41 6.28 13.32 -4.51
C HIS A 41 5.43 13.04 -5.74
N SER A 42 5.95 12.34 -6.76
CA SER A 42 5.20 12.05 -7.98
C SER A 42 3.90 11.29 -7.72
N LYS A 43 3.84 10.51 -6.63
CA LYS A 43 2.64 9.82 -6.15
C LYS A 43 1.48 10.77 -5.83
N VAL A 44 1.75 12.05 -5.52
CA VAL A 44 0.72 13.08 -5.27
C VAL A 44 0.00 13.47 -6.56
N HIS A 45 0.65 13.28 -7.71
CA HIS A 45 0.03 13.50 -9.02
C HIS A 45 -0.69 12.27 -9.57
N ARG A 46 -0.59 11.12 -8.89
CA ARG A 46 -1.41 9.95 -9.23
C ARG A 46 -2.86 10.27 -8.90
N GLN A 47 -3.74 10.12 -9.88
CA GLN A 47 -5.17 10.25 -9.65
C GLN A 47 -5.62 9.13 -8.69
N ALA A 48 -6.46 9.48 -7.71
CA ALA A 48 -7.08 8.50 -6.84
C ALA A 48 -8.13 7.72 -7.66
N ASP A 49 -7.88 6.44 -7.87
CA ASP A 49 -8.64 5.52 -8.72
C ASP A 49 -9.18 4.31 -7.95
N ILE A 50 -8.79 4.14 -6.69
CA ILE A 50 -9.22 3.03 -5.85
C ILE A 50 -10.25 3.53 -4.84
N GLU A 51 -11.47 3.03 -4.96
CA GLU A 51 -12.58 3.37 -4.08
C GLU A 51 -12.63 2.44 -2.86
N CYS A 52 -12.83 2.99 -1.66
CA CYS A 52 -13.15 2.19 -0.49
C CYS A 52 -14.58 1.64 -0.62
N PRO A 53 -14.80 0.31 -0.58
CA PRO A 53 -16.12 -0.27 -0.80
C PRO A 53 -17.12 0.01 0.33
N ALA A 54 -16.64 0.48 1.48
CA ALA A 54 -17.46 0.72 2.67
C ALA A 54 -17.89 2.19 2.85
N CYS A 55 -17.09 3.14 2.37
CA CYS A 55 -17.34 4.59 2.54
C CYS A 55 -17.18 5.42 1.26
N TYR A 56 -16.79 4.82 0.15
CA TYR A 56 -16.64 5.43 -1.18
C TYR A 56 -15.58 6.55 -1.27
N ASN A 57 -14.69 6.65 -0.27
CA ASN A 57 -13.53 7.54 -0.36
C ASN A 57 -12.52 6.99 -1.36
N MET A 58 -11.87 7.89 -2.10
CA MET A 58 -10.90 7.56 -3.16
C MET A 58 -9.46 7.61 -2.63
N TYR A 59 -8.65 6.64 -3.06
CA TYR A 59 -7.24 6.48 -2.68
C TYR A 59 -6.36 6.26 -3.92
N THR A 60 -5.08 6.60 -3.79
CA THR A 60 -4.07 6.48 -4.86
C THR A 60 -3.30 5.16 -4.82
N SER A 61 -3.51 4.32 -3.80
CA SER A 61 -2.93 2.97 -3.67
C SER A 61 -3.84 2.07 -2.83
N TYR A 62 -3.75 0.76 -3.05
CA TYR A 62 -4.53 -0.24 -2.30
C TYR A 62 -4.10 -0.26 -0.84
N SER A 63 -2.79 -0.18 -0.58
CA SER A 63 -2.23 -0.12 0.77
C SER A 63 -2.81 1.01 1.62
N ASN A 64 -3.04 2.19 1.01
CA ASN A 64 -3.63 3.33 1.71
C ASN A 64 -5.12 3.16 1.99
N MET A 65 -5.87 2.59 1.04
CA MET A 65 -7.29 2.29 1.20
C MET A 65 -7.51 1.25 2.31
N VAL A 66 -6.75 0.15 2.30
CA VAL A 66 -6.84 -0.90 3.31
C VAL A 66 -6.49 -0.37 4.69
N ARG A 67 -5.42 0.41 4.81
CA ARG A 67 -5.04 1.06 6.08
C ARG A 67 -6.12 2.02 6.59
N HIS A 68 -6.82 2.72 5.70
CA HIS A 68 -7.97 3.52 6.09
C HIS A 68 -9.08 2.65 6.70
N MET A 69 -9.40 1.51 6.08
CA MET A 69 -10.39 0.56 6.60
C MET A 69 -10.01 0.00 7.97
N GLU A 70 -8.72 -0.22 8.24
CA GLU A 70 -8.26 -0.72 9.54
C GLU A 70 -8.31 0.33 10.67
N THR A 71 -8.21 1.63 10.35
CA THR A 71 -7.93 2.67 11.36
C THR A 71 -9.01 3.74 11.53
N GLY A 72 -9.90 3.94 10.57
CA GLY A 72 -10.81 5.09 10.62
C GLY A 72 -11.91 5.12 9.56
N CYS A 73 -12.33 3.96 9.07
CA CYS A 73 -13.52 3.87 8.22
C CYS A 73 -14.76 3.69 9.10
N GLU A 74 -15.85 4.40 8.77
CA GLU A 74 -17.10 4.36 9.55
C GLU A 74 -17.76 2.97 9.53
N ASN A 75 -17.56 2.22 8.44
CA ASN A 75 -18.21 0.93 8.19
C ASN A 75 -17.21 -0.25 8.14
N ALA A 76 -15.98 -0.07 8.62
CA ALA A 76 -14.99 -1.13 8.71
C ALA A 76 -14.14 -1.01 9.97
N SER A 77 -13.68 -2.14 10.50
CA SER A 77 -12.75 -2.21 11.62
C SER A 77 -11.68 -3.26 11.33
N ALA A 78 -10.52 -3.14 11.98
CA ALA A 78 -9.46 -4.14 11.87
C ALA A 78 -9.94 -5.56 12.23
N GLU A 79 -10.87 -5.70 13.18
CA GLU A 79 -11.44 -7.00 13.57
C GLU A 79 -12.32 -7.60 12.47
N LEU A 80 -13.24 -6.81 11.89
CA LEU A 80 -14.09 -7.25 10.79
C LEU A 80 -13.27 -7.63 9.56
N ILE A 81 -12.22 -6.88 9.27
CA ILE A 81 -11.30 -7.16 8.16
C ILE A 81 -10.58 -8.49 8.39
N ARG A 82 -10.05 -8.72 9.61
CA ARG A 82 -9.40 -10.00 9.95
C ARG A 82 -10.35 -11.18 9.81
N LEU A 83 -11.59 -11.05 10.27
CA LEU A 83 -12.62 -12.09 10.13
C LEU A 83 -12.87 -12.41 8.65
N ARG A 84 -13.12 -11.39 7.84
CA ARG A 84 -13.41 -11.54 6.40
C ARG A 84 -12.25 -12.19 5.66
N ILE A 85 -11.01 -11.79 5.94
CA ILE A 85 -9.81 -12.42 5.34
C ILE A 85 -9.68 -13.87 5.82
N ALA A 86 -9.89 -14.15 7.10
CA ALA A 86 -9.82 -15.51 7.65
C ALA A 86 -10.89 -16.45 7.07
N GLU A 87 -12.05 -15.92 6.66
CA GLU A 87 -13.12 -16.66 6.00
C GLU A 87 -12.91 -16.81 4.48
N SER A 88 -11.94 -16.11 3.91
CA SER A 88 -11.62 -16.11 2.48
C SER A 88 -10.48 -17.06 2.13
N MET A 89 -10.32 -17.36 0.83
CA MET A 89 -9.16 -18.12 0.34
C MET A 89 -7.83 -17.39 0.58
N LEU A 90 -7.86 -16.06 0.78
CA LEU A 90 -6.67 -15.28 1.15
C LEU A 90 -6.19 -15.60 2.56
N GLY A 91 -7.06 -16.08 3.45
CA GLY A 91 -6.71 -16.42 4.82
C GLY A 91 -5.56 -17.41 4.90
N GLU A 92 -5.59 -18.47 4.08
CA GLU A 92 -4.54 -19.49 4.04
C GLU A 92 -3.17 -18.95 3.63
N HIS A 93 -3.14 -17.88 2.83
CA HIS A 93 -1.93 -17.31 2.25
C HIS A 93 -1.44 -16.04 2.95
N CYS A 94 -2.32 -15.36 3.70
CA CYS A 94 -2.09 -14.02 4.25
C CYS A 94 -2.26 -13.93 5.76
N LEU A 95 -2.95 -14.88 6.42
CA LEU A 95 -3.20 -14.87 7.86
C LEU A 95 -2.73 -16.19 8.49
N GLU A 96 -1.87 -16.10 9.50
CA GLU A 96 -1.45 -17.29 10.26
C GLU A 96 -2.40 -17.60 11.43
N ILE A 97 -3.46 -16.80 11.57
CA ILE A 97 -4.44 -16.95 12.64
C ILE A 97 -5.61 -17.80 12.15
N SER A 98 -5.98 -18.85 12.88
CA SER A 98 -7.19 -19.59 12.59
C SER A 98 -8.44 -18.82 13.06
N HIS A 99 -9.55 -18.92 12.32
CA HIS A 99 -10.84 -18.32 12.70
C HIS A 99 -11.27 -18.70 14.14
N TYR A 100 -10.87 -19.89 14.61
CA TYR A 100 -11.12 -20.38 15.97
C TYR A 100 -10.37 -19.57 17.04
N ASP A 101 -9.15 -19.11 16.77
CA ASP A 101 -8.33 -18.36 17.74
C ASP A 101 -8.83 -16.92 17.91
N ILE A 102 -9.34 -16.31 16.82
CA ILE A 102 -9.99 -15.00 16.85
C ILE A 102 -11.21 -15.04 17.77
N TRP A 103 -12.06 -16.07 17.62
CA TRP A 103 -13.31 -16.19 18.35
C TRP A 103 -13.13 -16.55 19.83
N ASN A 104 -12.04 -17.24 20.18
CA ASN A 104 -11.74 -17.64 21.56
C ASN A 104 -10.86 -16.65 22.34
N GLY A 105 -10.36 -15.59 21.70
CA GLY A 105 -9.65 -14.50 22.38
C GLY A 105 -8.30 -14.90 22.97
N ASP A 106 -7.54 -15.79 22.33
CA ASP A 106 -6.18 -16.13 22.77
C ASP A 106 -5.27 -14.88 22.67
N PRO A 107 -4.67 -14.39 23.77
CA PRO A 107 -3.86 -13.18 23.76
C PRO A 107 -2.47 -13.34 23.11
N GLN A 108 -2.07 -14.55 22.70
CA GLN A 108 -0.79 -14.76 22.00
C GLN A 108 -0.93 -14.57 20.49
N PHE A 109 -1.31 -13.37 20.06
CA PHE A 109 -1.07 -12.97 18.70
C PHE A 109 0.32 -12.35 18.63
N ASP A 110 1.21 -12.96 17.82
CA ASP A 110 2.40 -12.27 17.32
C ASP A 110 1.95 -10.88 16.84
N ASP A 111 2.71 -9.83 17.15
CA ASP A 111 2.37 -8.43 16.82
C ASP A 111 2.13 -8.23 15.30
N ASN A 112 2.43 -9.25 14.50
CA ASN A 112 2.36 -9.30 13.05
C ASN A 112 1.52 -10.48 12.53
N PRO A 113 0.18 -10.39 12.58
CA PRO A 113 -0.72 -11.49 12.22
C PRO A 113 -0.77 -11.78 10.71
N TYR A 114 -0.28 -10.84 9.90
CA TYR A 114 -0.26 -10.95 8.45
C TYR A 114 1.11 -11.41 7.98
N TYR A 115 1.15 -12.31 7.00
CA TYR A 115 2.42 -12.74 6.41
C TYR A 115 2.30 -12.93 4.90
N CYS A 116 3.42 -12.86 4.20
CA CYS A 116 3.50 -13.26 2.80
C CYS A 116 3.75 -14.77 2.73
N GLY A 117 2.80 -15.55 2.21
CA GLY A 117 2.93 -17.01 2.05
C GLY A 117 4.16 -17.49 1.26
N GLU A 118 4.70 -16.62 0.40
CA GLU A 118 5.84 -16.96 -0.48
C GLU A 118 7.20 -16.64 0.12
N CYS A 119 7.36 -15.45 0.75
CA CYS A 119 8.63 -15.04 1.35
C CYS A 119 8.67 -15.15 2.89
N ALA A 120 7.56 -15.55 3.50
CA ALA A 120 7.35 -15.70 4.94
C ALA A 120 7.61 -14.41 5.78
N ARG A 121 7.67 -13.24 5.15
CA ARG A 121 7.76 -11.96 5.89
C ARG A 121 6.46 -11.65 6.59
N ARG A 122 6.57 -11.10 7.81
CA ARG A 122 5.46 -10.76 8.70
C ARG A 122 5.19 -9.26 8.74
N PHE A 123 3.93 -8.88 8.91
CA PHE A 123 3.43 -7.51 8.92
C PHE A 123 2.39 -7.28 10.02
N GLY A 124 2.46 -6.12 10.66
CA GLY A 124 1.55 -5.72 11.75
C GLY A 124 0.12 -5.42 11.32
N ASN A 125 -0.10 -5.14 10.05
CA ASN A 125 -1.40 -4.76 9.48
C ASN A 125 -1.50 -5.16 8.01
N LEU A 126 -2.73 -5.28 7.50
CA LEU A 126 -2.98 -5.72 6.13
C LEU A 126 -2.47 -4.68 5.13
N GLY A 127 -2.62 -3.38 5.43
CA GLY A 127 -2.10 -2.32 4.57
C GLY A 127 -0.60 -2.41 4.30
N SER A 128 0.19 -2.90 5.26
CA SER A 128 1.64 -3.10 5.13
C SER A 128 1.98 -4.34 4.30
N LEU A 129 1.20 -5.41 4.42
CA LEU A 129 1.32 -6.59 3.55
C LEU A 129 0.95 -6.23 2.10
N VAL A 130 -0.11 -5.44 1.90
CA VAL A 130 -0.51 -4.94 0.58
C VAL A 130 0.55 -4.02 -0.02
N ALA A 131 1.14 -3.13 0.79
CA ALA A 131 2.26 -2.29 0.32
C ALA A 131 3.47 -3.14 -0.12
N HIS A 132 3.72 -4.26 0.56
CA HIS A 132 4.75 -5.22 0.16
C HIS A 132 4.44 -5.89 -1.19
N PHE A 133 3.17 -6.18 -1.49
CA PHE A 133 2.74 -6.70 -2.77
C PHE A 133 2.75 -5.65 -3.89
N GLU A 134 2.47 -4.39 -3.58
CA GLU A 134 2.60 -3.27 -4.53
C GLU A 134 4.08 -3.01 -4.88
N ASP A 135 4.99 -3.23 -3.94
CA ASP A 135 6.44 -3.07 -4.12
C ASP A 135 7.14 -4.39 -4.51
N ASN A 136 7.03 -4.73 -5.81
CA ASN A 136 7.68 -5.88 -6.44
C ASN A 136 9.23 -5.91 -6.29
N ALA A 137 9.86 -4.83 -5.79
CA ALA A 137 11.30 -4.82 -5.52
C ALA A 137 11.67 -5.57 -4.22
N SER A 138 10.71 -5.68 -3.29
CA SER A 138 10.94 -6.21 -1.95
C SER A 138 10.65 -7.72 -1.83
N CYS A 139 10.11 -8.33 -2.89
CA CYS A 139 9.73 -9.74 -2.98
C CYS A 139 9.82 -10.21 -4.45
N PRO A 140 10.42 -11.36 -4.79
CA PRO A 140 10.45 -11.87 -6.18
C PRO A 140 9.08 -12.37 -6.68
N VAL A 141 8.02 -12.18 -5.91
CA VAL A 141 6.69 -12.72 -6.16
C VAL A 141 5.94 -11.80 -7.10
N ARG A 142 5.55 -12.35 -8.26
CA ARG A 142 4.52 -11.74 -9.09
C ARG A 142 3.20 -12.05 -8.43
N VAL A 143 2.70 -11.10 -7.67
CA VAL A 143 1.30 -11.10 -7.28
C VAL A 143 0.50 -11.00 -8.58
N GLU A 144 -0.35 -11.98 -8.86
CA GLU A 144 -1.26 -11.91 -9.99
C GLU A 144 -2.24 -10.75 -9.76
N ASP A 145 -2.68 -10.08 -10.84
CA ASP A 145 -3.59 -8.92 -10.75
C ASP A 145 -4.86 -9.25 -9.93
N ASP A 146 -5.22 -10.53 -9.89
CA ASP A 146 -6.38 -11.07 -9.18
C ASP A 146 -6.28 -10.91 -7.65
N LEU A 147 -5.09 -10.87 -7.03
CA LEU A 147 -4.97 -10.71 -5.57
C LEU A 147 -5.64 -9.41 -5.08
N PHE A 148 -5.43 -8.31 -5.81
CA PHE A 148 -6.01 -7.03 -5.42
C PHE A 148 -7.53 -7.02 -5.59
N GLN A 149 -8.04 -7.75 -6.58
CA GLN A 149 -9.49 -7.94 -6.76
C GLN A 149 -10.07 -8.82 -5.65
N ASP A 150 -9.41 -9.93 -5.31
CA ASP A 150 -9.81 -10.81 -4.21
C ASP A 150 -9.86 -10.04 -2.88
N ILE A 151 -8.87 -9.17 -2.62
CA ILE A 151 -8.87 -8.31 -1.43
C ILE A 151 -10.07 -7.35 -1.46
N LEU A 152 -10.38 -6.73 -2.60
CA LEU A 152 -11.55 -5.86 -2.72
C LEU A 152 -12.86 -6.62 -2.51
N GLU A 153 -12.99 -7.83 -3.05
CA GLU A 153 -14.16 -8.68 -2.87
C GLU A 153 -14.38 -9.01 -1.40
N VAL A 154 -13.32 -9.41 -0.68
CA VAL A 154 -13.37 -9.73 0.75
C VAL A 154 -13.71 -8.50 1.59
N LEU A 155 -13.22 -7.32 1.20
CA LEU A 155 -13.46 -6.06 1.91
C LEU A 155 -14.82 -5.42 1.55
N SER A 156 -15.52 -5.91 0.54
CA SER A 156 -16.82 -5.39 0.12
C SER A 156 -17.93 -5.83 1.09
N PRO A 157 -18.82 -4.92 1.54
CA PRO A 157 -19.84 -5.18 2.57
C PRO A 157 -20.68 -6.44 2.37
#